data_AF-A0A959Q0S6-F1
#
_entry.id   AF-A0A959Q0S6-F1
#
_cell.length_a   1.000
_cell.length_b   1.000
_cell.length_c   1.000
_cell.angle_alpha   90.00
_cell.angle_beta   90.00
_cell.angle_gamma   90.00
#
_symmetry.space_group_name_H-M   'P 1'
#
loop_
_entity.id
_entity.type
_entity.pdbx_description
1 polymer ?
#
loop_
_entity_poly.entity_id
_entity_poly.type
_entity_poly.pdbx_seq_one_letter_code
_entity_poly.pdbx_strand_id
1 'polypeptide(L)'
;GEQIMKGYEFDPRDSIWLFSHTGINNVNIDVALKARELGMKVIVFGSAGESKGKQSRHSCGKTLFDLADVVVDSCAPLQDASVALKNHVDKVGPLSTHAFVSAVWMTITTVAEILADRGIKLYIHPSHNVPGDTTAHERLNEALAEYKRRVVGV
;
A
#
# COMPACT_ATOMS: atom_id res chain seq x y z
N GLY A 1 11.84 -7.67 8.94
CA GLY A 1 11.24 -7.75 7.60
C GLY A 1 11.72 -8.93 6.80
N GLU A 2 12.97 -9.37 6.97
CA GLU A 2 13.54 -10.48 6.19
C GLU A 2 12.71 -11.77 6.23
N GLN A 3 12.20 -12.18 7.39
CA GLN A 3 11.39 -13.39 7.51
C GLN A 3 10.03 -13.25 6.79
N ILE A 4 9.45 -12.05 6.76
CA ILE A 4 8.24 -11.77 5.96
C ILE A 4 8.56 -11.98 4.49
N MET A 5 9.68 -11.43 4.01
CA MET A 5 10.09 -11.56 2.61
C MET A 5 10.43 -12.99 2.19
N LYS A 6 10.81 -13.88 3.12
CA LYS A 6 11.04 -15.30 2.81
C LYS A 6 9.75 -16.10 2.61
N GLY A 7 8.61 -15.58 3.08
CA GLY A 7 7.32 -16.26 3.00
C GLY A 7 6.61 -16.11 1.65
N TYR A 8 7.21 -15.39 0.69
CA TYR A 8 6.62 -15.11 -0.61
C TYR A 8 7.65 -15.26 -1.73
N GLU A 9 7.19 -15.65 -2.90
CA GLU A 9 7.95 -15.55 -4.14
C GLU A 9 7.67 -14.20 -4.80
N PHE A 10 8.73 -13.51 -5.22
CA PHE A 10 8.64 -12.19 -5.84
C PHE A 10 9.30 -12.21 -7.22
N ASP A 11 8.73 -11.46 -8.16
CA ASP A 11 9.30 -11.18 -9.48
C ASP A 11 9.86 -9.74 -9.50
N PRO A 12 11.00 -9.47 -10.16
CA PRO A 12 11.53 -8.10 -10.29
C PRO A 12 10.57 -7.09 -10.95
N ARG A 13 9.55 -7.57 -11.67
CA ARG A 13 8.49 -6.73 -12.27
C ARG A 13 7.39 -6.34 -11.27
N ASP A 14 7.41 -6.90 -10.07
CA ASP A 14 6.48 -6.57 -9.02
C ASP A 14 6.75 -5.18 -8.44
N SER A 15 5.72 -4.60 -7.83
CA SER A 15 5.82 -3.39 -7.01
C SER A 15 5.33 -3.71 -5.61
N ILE A 16 6.01 -3.19 -4.59
CA ILE A 16 5.60 -3.33 -3.19
C ILE A 16 5.09 -2.00 -2.65
N TRP A 17 3.97 -2.06 -1.93
CA TRP A 17 3.34 -0.91 -1.29
C TRP A 17 3.50 -1.04 0.22
N LEU A 18 4.18 -0.08 0.84
CA LEU A 18 4.49 -0.10 2.26
C LEU A 18 3.80 1.06 2.97
N PHE A 19 3.09 0.75 4.05
CA PHE A 19 2.31 1.72 4.81
C PHE A 19 3.00 1.97 6.15
N SER A 20 3.43 3.21 6.37
CA SER A 20 4.07 3.61 7.63
C SER A 20 3.89 5.11 7.87
N HIS A 21 3.13 5.45 8.91
CA HIS A 21 2.86 6.87 9.24
C HIS A 21 4.14 7.69 9.39
N THR A 22 5.14 7.18 10.12
CA THR A 22 6.40 7.89 10.38
C THR A 22 7.61 7.35 9.63
N GLY A 23 7.52 6.16 9.03
CA GLY A 23 8.60 5.58 8.22
C GLY A 23 9.88 5.19 8.98
N ILE A 24 9.88 5.13 10.32
CA ILE A 24 11.11 4.86 11.11
C ILE A 24 11.25 3.41 11.61
N ASN A 25 10.28 2.54 11.34
CA ASN A 25 10.21 1.21 11.94
C ASN A 25 11.05 0.17 11.18
N ASN A 26 11.87 -0.59 11.91
CA ASN A 26 12.82 -1.57 11.37
C ASN A 26 12.18 -2.59 10.42
N VAL A 27 11.03 -3.15 10.78
CA VAL A 27 10.40 -4.20 9.98
C VAL A 27 10.06 -3.72 8.56
N ASN A 28 9.51 -2.51 8.42
CA ASN A 28 9.17 -1.95 7.11
C ASN A 28 10.43 -1.57 6.32
N ILE A 29 11.47 -1.10 7.02
CA ILE A 29 12.75 -0.74 6.41
C ILE A 29 13.46 -1.98 5.87
N ASP A 30 13.50 -3.09 6.61
CA ASP A 30 14.03 -4.37 6.13
C ASP A 30 13.31 -4.84 4.85
N VAL A 31 11.97 -4.73 4.84
CA VAL A 31 11.16 -5.11 3.68
C VAL A 31 11.50 -4.24 2.47
N ALA A 32 11.60 -2.92 2.66
CA ALA A 32 11.98 -2.00 1.59
C ALA A 32 13.38 -2.27 1.05
N LEU A 33 14.36 -2.49 1.93
CA LEU A 33 15.72 -2.84 1.54
C LEU A 33 15.72 -4.12 0.69
N LYS A 34 15.01 -5.17 1.15
CA LYS A 34 14.96 -6.42 0.42
C LYS A 34 14.25 -6.32 -0.91
N ALA A 35 13.14 -5.58 -0.97
CA ALA A 35 12.43 -5.34 -2.24
C ALA A 35 13.32 -4.63 -3.26
N ARG A 36 14.13 -3.67 -2.82
CA ARG A 36 15.12 -2.99 -3.68
C ARG A 36 16.23 -3.92 -4.15
N GLU A 37 16.74 -4.80 -3.29
CA GLU A 37 17.71 -5.83 -3.70
C GLU A 37 17.14 -6.76 -4.79
N LEU A 38 15.84 -7.04 -4.74
CA LEU A 38 15.12 -7.85 -5.72
C LEU A 38 14.74 -7.08 -7.00
N GLY A 39 15.05 -5.77 -7.08
CA GLY A 39 14.75 -4.92 -8.23
C GLY A 39 13.32 -4.40 -8.31
N MET A 40 12.50 -4.64 -7.28
CA MET A 40 11.10 -4.21 -7.24
C MET A 40 10.99 -2.70 -7.04
N LYS A 41 9.87 -2.12 -7.49
CA LYS A 41 9.51 -0.74 -7.17
C LYS A 41 8.94 -0.63 -5.76
N VAL A 42 9.47 0.30 -4.96
CA VAL A 42 9.03 0.56 -3.57
C VAL A 42 8.18 1.81 -3.52
N ILE A 43 6.89 1.64 -3.23
CA ILE A 43 5.92 2.72 -3.06
C ILE A 43 5.59 2.83 -1.58
N VAL A 44 5.72 4.02 -1.00
CA VAL A 44 5.55 4.23 0.44
C VAL A 44 4.43 5.22 0.71
N PHE A 45 3.46 4.80 1.51
CA PHE A 45 2.39 5.63 2.03
C PHE A 45 2.72 6.00 3.48
N GLY A 46 2.71 7.30 3.77
CA GLY A 46 3.04 7.80 5.11
C GLY A 46 2.79 9.29 5.25
N SER A 47 2.96 9.84 6.44
CA SER A 47 2.96 11.29 6.65
C SER A 47 4.38 11.82 6.50
N ALA A 48 4.85 11.86 5.26
CA ALA A 48 6.24 12.17 4.96
C ALA A 48 6.58 13.63 5.29
N GLY A 49 5.67 14.56 5.00
CA GLY A 49 5.80 15.97 5.33
C GLY A 49 5.98 16.22 6.83
N GLU A 50 5.14 15.60 7.66
CA GLU A 50 5.16 15.75 9.12
C GLU A 50 6.26 14.92 9.80
N SER A 51 6.87 13.98 9.08
CA SER A 51 7.95 13.12 9.59
C SER A 51 9.35 13.61 9.24
N LYS A 52 9.47 14.78 8.60
CA LYS A 52 10.77 15.39 8.28
C LYS A 52 11.63 15.55 9.53
N GLY A 53 12.88 15.10 9.45
CA GLY A 53 13.85 15.19 10.55
C GLY A 53 13.71 14.10 11.62
N LYS A 54 12.76 13.17 11.51
CA LYS A 54 12.72 11.99 12.38
C LYS A 54 13.91 11.08 12.09
N GLN A 55 14.60 10.65 13.15
CA GLN A 55 15.68 9.69 13.03
C GLN A 55 15.14 8.28 12.86
N SER A 56 15.73 7.54 11.92
CA SER A 56 15.43 6.12 11.75
C SER A 56 15.83 5.32 12.99
N ARG A 57 15.06 4.27 13.30
CA ARG A 57 15.44 3.28 14.32
C ARG A 57 16.27 2.13 13.74
N HIS A 58 16.40 2.10 12.42
CA HIS A 58 17.07 1.03 11.72
C HIS A 58 18.57 1.30 11.60
N SER A 59 19.38 0.24 11.68
CA SER A 59 20.85 0.30 11.65
C SER A 59 21.42 0.93 10.38
N CYS A 60 20.68 0.89 9.26
CA CYS A 60 21.08 1.54 8.01
C CYS A 60 21.01 3.08 8.04
N GLY A 61 20.43 3.67 9.08
CA GLY A 61 20.30 5.12 9.26
C GLY A 61 19.28 5.81 8.34
N LYS A 62 18.67 5.08 7.41
CA LYS A 62 17.65 5.59 6.47
C LYS A 62 16.25 5.36 6.99
N THR A 63 15.34 6.29 6.71
CA THR A 63 13.90 6.10 6.89
C THR A 63 13.32 5.36 5.69
N LEU A 64 12.09 4.89 5.83
CA LEU A 64 11.34 4.27 4.74
C LEU A 64 11.13 5.24 3.56
N PHE A 65 10.97 6.53 3.84
CA PHE A 65 10.80 7.57 2.82
C PHE A 65 12.07 7.77 1.99
N ASP A 66 13.26 7.62 2.60
CA ASP A 66 14.55 7.67 1.88
C ASP A 66 14.75 6.46 0.95
N LEU A 67 14.04 5.36 1.23
CA LEU A 67 14.12 4.11 0.47
C LEU A 67 13.06 4.00 -0.63
N ALA A 68 12.05 4.87 -0.64
CA ALA A 68 10.96 4.83 -1.60
C ALA A 68 11.40 5.27 -3.00
N ASP A 69 10.87 4.63 -4.04
CA ASP A 69 10.85 5.20 -5.41
C ASP A 69 9.76 6.26 -5.54
N VAL A 70 8.61 6.03 -4.88
CA VAL A 70 7.46 6.94 -4.86
C VAL A 70 6.95 7.06 -3.44
N VAL A 71 6.79 8.30 -2.98
CA VAL A 71 6.16 8.61 -1.69
C VAL A 71 4.77 9.16 -1.95
N VAL A 72 3.77 8.55 -1.34
CA VAL A 72 2.41 9.06 -1.26
C VAL A 72 2.22 9.66 0.13
N ASP A 73 2.30 10.98 0.22
CA ASP A 73 2.12 11.70 1.46
C ASP A 73 0.63 11.77 1.83
N SER A 74 0.27 11.23 2.99
CA SER A 74 -1.10 11.29 3.50
C SER A 74 -1.49 12.65 4.03
N CYS A 75 -0.50 13.53 4.27
CA CYS A 75 -0.69 14.83 4.92
C CYS A 75 -1.36 14.72 6.30
N ALA A 76 -1.44 13.52 6.89
CA ALA A 76 -2.03 13.31 8.20
C ALA A 76 -1.09 13.89 9.28
N PRO A 77 -1.59 14.56 10.32
CA PRO A 77 -0.74 15.15 11.35
C PRO A 77 0.15 14.08 12.01
N LEU A 78 1.33 14.47 12.50
CA LEU A 78 2.26 13.52 13.12
C LEU A 78 1.63 12.71 14.26
N GLN A 79 0.77 13.33 15.07
CA GLN A 79 0.06 12.69 16.17
C GLN A 79 -0.93 11.60 15.71
N ASP A 80 -1.35 11.67 14.43
CA ASP A 80 -2.35 10.85 13.75
C ASP A 80 -3.78 10.98 14.32
N ALA A 81 -3.93 11.11 15.63
CA ALA A 81 -5.20 11.33 16.30
C ALA A 81 -5.66 12.79 16.24
N SER A 82 -6.94 13.00 15.91
CA SER A 82 -7.50 14.31 15.55
C SER A 82 -8.54 14.87 16.53
N VAL A 83 -9.26 14.02 17.27
CA VAL A 83 -10.36 14.40 18.15
C VAL A 83 -9.90 14.52 19.59
N ALA A 84 -10.01 15.71 20.17
CA ALA A 84 -9.72 15.92 21.59
C ALA A 84 -10.86 15.42 22.49
N LEU A 85 -10.51 14.90 23.67
CA LEU A 85 -11.47 14.47 24.69
C LEU A 85 -11.42 15.41 25.90
N LYS A 86 -12.58 15.69 26.49
CA LYS A 86 -12.67 16.50 27.71
C LYS A 86 -11.95 15.78 28.86
N ASN A 87 -11.10 16.51 29.59
CA ASN A 87 -10.34 16.02 30.74
C ASN A 87 -9.38 14.85 30.40
N HIS A 88 -8.83 14.80 29.19
CA HIS A 88 -7.88 13.77 28.77
C HIS A 88 -6.72 14.38 27.96
N VAL A 89 -5.51 13.83 28.08
CA VAL A 89 -4.32 14.34 27.37
C VAL A 89 -4.23 13.82 25.94
N ASP A 90 -4.61 12.55 25.72
CA ASP A 90 -4.59 11.94 24.39
C ASP A 90 -5.80 12.34 23.54
N LYS A 91 -5.58 12.33 22.23
CA LYS A 91 -6.60 12.47 21.19
C LYS A 91 -7.03 11.08 20.67
N VAL A 92 -8.20 11.00 20.07
CA VAL A 92 -8.72 9.81 19.36
C VAL A 92 -9.00 10.13 17.88
N GLY A 93 -9.37 9.12 17.09
CA GLY A 93 -9.71 9.31 15.67
C GLY A 93 -8.46 9.46 14.79
N PRO A 94 -7.75 8.35 14.49
CA PRO A 94 -6.60 8.35 13.60
C PRO A 94 -7.02 8.71 12.17
N LEU A 95 -6.29 9.62 11.53
CA LEU A 95 -6.59 10.10 10.17
C LEU A 95 -5.84 9.32 9.09
N SER A 96 -4.66 8.78 9.42
CA SER A 96 -3.76 8.11 8.48
C SER A 96 -4.44 6.94 7.78
N THR A 97 -5.21 6.12 8.50
CA THR A 97 -5.95 4.99 7.92
C THR A 97 -6.94 5.44 6.84
N HIS A 98 -7.73 6.47 7.13
CA HIS A 98 -8.69 7.01 6.15
C HIS A 98 -7.95 7.57 4.94
N ALA A 99 -6.90 8.34 5.16
CA ALA A 99 -6.09 8.93 4.09
C ALA A 99 -5.42 7.85 3.21
N PHE A 100 -4.83 6.81 3.82
CA PHE A 100 -4.21 5.71 3.08
C PHE A 100 -5.23 4.94 2.25
N VAL A 101 -6.39 4.58 2.82
CA VAL A 101 -7.44 3.87 2.08
C VAL A 101 -7.91 4.70 0.89
N SER A 102 -8.17 6.00 1.09
CA SER A 102 -8.56 6.90 0.00
C SER A 102 -7.49 6.99 -1.08
N ALA A 103 -6.22 7.21 -0.71
CA ALA A 103 -5.12 7.34 -1.65
C ALA A 103 -4.85 6.03 -2.43
N VAL A 104 -4.98 4.87 -1.78
CA VAL A 104 -4.86 3.56 -2.44
C VAL A 104 -5.94 3.41 -3.50
N TRP A 105 -7.20 3.66 -3.14
CA TRP A 105 -8.30 3.52 -4.10
C TRP A 105 -8.20 4.53 -5.24
N MET A 106 -7.85 5.78 -4.97
CA MET A 106 -7.60 6.78 -6.02
C MET A 106 -6.51 6.33 -6.99
N THR A 107 -5.44 5.72 -6.47
CA THR A 107 -4.36 5.20 -7.31
C THR A 107 -4.84 4.03 -8.16
N ILE A 108 -5.56 3.06 -7.55
CA ILE A 108 -6.10 1.90 -8.26
C ILE A 108 -7.07 2.32 -9.35
N THR A 109 -8.00 3.24 -9.07
CA THR A 109 -8.98 3.70 -10.08
C THR A 109 -8.29 4.43 -11.22
N THR A 110 -7.31 5.30 -10.93
CA THR A 110 -6.55 6.01 -11.97
C THR A 110 -5.77 5.02 -12.87
N VAL A 111 -5.13 4.01 -12.27
CA VAL A 111 -4.43 2.97 -13.03
C VAL A 111 -5.41 2.16 -13.89
N ALA A 112 -6.58 1.80 -13.34
CA ALA A 112 -7.60 1.08 -14.08
C ALA A 112 -8.11 1.88 -15.29
N GLU A 113 -8.39 3.18 -15.12
CA GLU A 113 -8.79 4.07 -16.23
C GLU A 113 -7.73 4.11 -17.33
N ILE A 114 -6.46 4.35 -16.96
CA ILE A 114 -5.35 4.39 -17.91
C ILE A 114 -5.21 3.06 -18.70
N LEU A 115 -5.39 1.93 -18.04
CA LEU A 115 -5.31 0.62 -18.68
C LEU A 115 -6.52 0.33 -19.57
N ALA A 116 -7.72 0.74 -19.16
CA ALA A 116 -8.94 0.62 -19.96
C ALA A 116 -8.86 1.46 -21.24
N ASP A 117 -8.36 2.70 -21.15
CA ASP A 117 -8.13 3.58 -22.30
C ASP A 117 -7.11 3.01 -23.29
N ARG A 118 -6.20 2.14 -22.82
CA ARG A 118 -5.23 1.40 -23.64
C ARG A 118 -5.81 0.11 -24.24
N GLY A 119 -7.09 -0.20 -24.01
CA GLY A 119 -7.73 -1.42 -24.47
C GLY A 119 -7.26 -2.69 -23.75
N ILE A 120 -6.62 -2.56 -22.57
CA ILE A 120 -6.16 -3.71 -21.79
C ILE A 120 -7.36 -4.29 -21.03
N LYS A 121 -7.62 -5.59 -21.21
CA LYS A 121 -8.66 -6.29 -20.44
C LYS A 121 -8.28 -6.32 -18.95
N LEU A 122 -9.14 -5.73 -18.13
CA LEU A 122 -9.02 -5.75 -16.67
C LEU A 122 -9.84 -6.89 -16.07
N TYR A 123 -9.28 -7.51 -15.04
CA TYR A 123 -9.90 -8.60 -14.29
C TYR A 123 -10.31 -8.09 -12.91
N ILE A 124 -11.55 -7.61 -12.80
CA ILE A 124 -12.07 -6.94 -11.61
C ILE A 124 -13.07 -7.86 -10.90
N HIS A 125 -12.93 -8.00 -9.59
CA HIS A 125 -13.87 -8.75 -8.77
C HIS A 125 -15.24 -8.04 -8.74
N PRO A 126 -16.31 -8.65 -9.29
CA PRO A 126 -17.62 -8.02 -9.33
C PRO A 126 -18.33 -8.11 -7.98
N SER A 127 -19.32 -7.23 -7.78
CA SER A 127 -20.30 -7.39 -6.71
C SER A 127 -21.37 -8.39 -7.15
N HIS A 128 -21.69 -9.36 -6.29
CA HIS A 128 -22.73 -10.36 -6.54
C HIS A 128 -24.14 -9.85 -6.20
N ASN A 129 -24.23 -8.66 -5.59
CA ASN A 129 -25.48 -8.11 -5.05
C ASN A 129 -26.11 -7.06 -5.98
N VAL A 130 -25.68 -6.98 -7.24
CA VAL A 130 -26.22 -6.02 -8.21
C VAL A 130 -27.39 -6.68 -8.96
N PRO A 131 -28.64 -6.24 -8.78
CA PRO A 131 -29.77 -6.80 -9.51
C PRO A 131 -29.59 -6.64 -11.02
N GLY A 132 -29.85 -7.70 -11.78
CA GLY A 132 -29.79 -7.69 -13.24
C GLY A 132 -28.46 -8.10 -13.85
N ASP A 133 -27.40 -8.29 -13.04
CA ASP A 133 -26.14 -8.84 -13.54
C ASP A 133 -26.12 -10.38 -13.44
N THR A 134 -26.28 -11.03 -14.59
CA THR A 134 -26.22 -12.50 -14.72
C THR A 134 -24.81 -13.02 -14.98
N THR A 135 -23.83 -12.14 -15.17
CA THR A 135 -22.46 -12.47 -15.60
C THR A 135 -21.42 -12.39 -14.47
N ALA A 136 -21.81 -11.88 -13.29
CA ALA A 136 -20.90 -11.64 -12.17
C ALA A 136 -20.08 -12.88 -11.79
N HIS A 137 -20.69 -14.07 -11.76
CA HIS A 137 -19.99 -15.31 -11.43
C HIS A 137 -18.92 -15.68 -12.47
N GLU A 138 -19.20 -15.50 -13.76
CA GLU A 138 -18.25 -15.78 -14.84
C GLU A 138 -17.06 -14.83 -14.76
N ARG A 139 -17.32 -13.52 -14.60
CA ARG A 139 -16.26 -12.50 -14.47
C ARG A 139 -15.43 -12.71 -13.20
N LEU A 140 -16.04 -13.15 -12.09
CA LEU A 140 -15.30 -13.54 -10.90
C LEU A 140 -14.36 -14.73 -11.19
N ASN A 141 -14.88 -15.78 -11.84
CA ASN A 141 -14.08 -16.96 -12.16
C ASN A 141 -12.89 -16.61 -13.05
N GLU A 142 -13.09 -15.76 -14.06
CA GLU A 142 -11.99 -15.25 -14.89
C GLU A 142 -10.96 -14.49 -14.08
N ALA A 143 -11.38 -13.62 -13.16
CA ALA A 143 -10.48 -12.84 -12.34
C ALA A 143 -9.67 -13.71 -11.37
N LEU A 144 -10.30 -14.70 -10.75
CA LEU A 144 -9.61 -15.65 -9.87
C LEU A 144 -8.65 -16.56 -10.64
N ALA A 145 -9.01 -16.98 -11.86
CA ALA A 145 -8.12 -17.76 -12.71
C ALA A 145 -6.87 -16.95 -13.11
N GLU A 146 -7.04 -15.69 -13.49
CA GLU A 146 -5.91 -14.81 -13.82
C GLU A 146 -5.04 -14.52 -12.59
N TYR A 147 -5.65 -14.31 -11.41
CA TYR A 147 -4.90 -14.14 -10.16
C TYR A 147 -4.03 -15.36 -9.85
N LYS A 148 -4.61 -16.57 -9.90
CA LYS A 148 -3.87 -17.83 -9.67
C LYS A 148 -2.76 -18.06 -10.70
N ARG A 149 -2.94 -17.61 -11.94
CA ARG A 149 -1.91 -17.72 -12.99
C ARG A 149 -0.71 -16.82 -12.70
N ARG A 150 -0.94 -15.64 -12.11
CA ARG A 150 0.12 -14.64 -11.84
C ARG A 150 0.81 -14.85 -10.50
N VAL A 151 0.07 -15.25 -9.47
CA VAL A 151 0.59 -15.42 -8.12
C VAL A 151 1.04 -16.86 -7.92
N VAL A 152 2.35 -17.07 -7.87
CA VAL A 152 2.98 -18.38 -7.58
C VAL A 152 3.31 -18.44 -6.08
N GLY A 153 3.01 -19.56 -5.42
CA GLY A 153 3.53 -19.84 -4.09
C GLY A 153 2.83 -19.17 -2.89
N VAL A 154 1.50 -19.02 -2.92
CA VAL A 154 0.68 -18.80 -1.70
C VAL A 154 0.11 -20.11 -1.21
#